data_AF-A0A4W2GQL1-F1
#
_entry.id   AF-A0A4W2GQL1-F1
#
_cell.length_a   1.000
_cell.length_b   1.000
_cell.length_c   1.000
_cell.angle_alpha   90.00
_cell.angle_beta   90.00
_cell.angle_gamma   90.00
#
_symmetry.space_group_name_H-M   'P 1'
#
loop_
_entity.id
_entity.type
_entity.pdbx_description
1 polymer ?
#
loop_
_entity_poly.entity_id
_entity_poly.type
_entity_poly.pdbx_seq_one_letter_code
_entity_poly.pdbx_strand_id
1 'polypeptide(L)'
;MLLRRLPALLSEPSAPGPRLRGVHRQPCASSAAAQRGPQKRRGLADQWARAVFEWAWQHPQASRRLTHVGRRLRGEATFAFHLRVLAHMLRAPPWVRLPLTLRWLRADFRQDLCPPPPPHMPLAFGPPPPRAPPPRSQAGPSDDMGFEPQQDVDVRCTLCARALQDEESPLCCPHPGCSLRAHVICLAEEFLQEEPGQLLPLEGACPGCKNSLLWGDLIWLCRMGTEEDEEDSELEEEHWTDMLKT
;
A
#
# COMPACT_ATOMS: atom_id res chain seq x y z
N MET A 1 18.79 -2.24 14.41
CA MET A 1 18.27 -1.76 13.11
C MET A 1 19.32 -0.81 12.55
N LEU A 2 19.86 -1.13 11.38
CA LEU A 2 21.09 -0.54 10.87
C LEU A 2 20.78 0.41 9.70
N LEU A 3 21.55 1.51 9.67
CA LEU A 3 21.90 2.34 8.51
C LEU A 3 20.90 3.45 8.15
N ARG A 4 21.30 4.66 7.74
CA ARG A 4 22.61 5.34 7.64
C ARG A 4 22.26 6.83 7.45
N ARG A 5 22.98 7.74 8.11
CA ARG A 5 22.97 9.17 7.75
C ARG A 5 23.69 9.35 6.41
N LEU A 6 23.14 10.17 5.52
CA LEU A 6 23.90 10.86 4.48
C LEU A 6 23.74 12.38 4.68
N PRO A 7 24.79 13.18 4.42
CA PRO A 7 24.87 14.57 4.83
C PRO A 7 24.10 15.48 3.85
N ALA A 8 23.42 16.46 4.42
CA ALA A 8 22.89 17.60 3.68
C ALA A 8 24.06 18.45 3.17
N LEU A 9 24.27 18.44 1.87
CA LEU A 9 24.91 19.53 1.16
C LEU A 9 23.89 19.98 0.13
N LEU A 10 23.49 21.25 0.21
CA LEU A 10 23.45 22.19 -0.91
C LEU A 10 22.97 23.54 -0.38
N SER A 11 23.88 24.50 -0.48
CA SER A 11 23.70 25.92 -0.20
C SER A 11 22.67 26.54 -1.15
N GLU A 12 21.83 27.43 -0.62
CA GLU A 12 21.02 28.35 -1.41
C GLU A 12 21.90 29.43 -2.07
N PRO A 13 21.52 29.89 -3.27
CA PRO A 13 21.80 31.26 -3.68
C PRO A 13 20.52 32.08 -3.88
N SER A 14 20.59 33.28 -3.33
CA SER A 14 19.67 34.42 -3.41
C SER A 14 19.36 34.89 -4.84
N ALA A 15 18.11 35.26 -5.09
CA ALA A 15 17.69 36.01 -6.28
C ALA A 15 17.56 37.52 -5.98
N PRO A 16 17.79 38.37 -6.99
CA PRO A 16 16.92 39.53 -7.22
C PRO A 16 16.49 39.66 -8.71
N GLY A 17 15.28 40.18 -8.95
CA GLY A 17 14.81 40.58 -10.30
C GLY A 17 15.39 41.95 -10.74
N PRO A 18 14.81 42.70 -11.72
CA PRO A 18 13.64 42.39 -12.56
C PRO A 18 13.71 42.91 -14.05
N ARG A 19 12.59 42.74 -14.79
CA ARG A 19 12.02 43.55 -15.92
C ARG A 19 12.51 43.42 -17.40
N LEU A 20 11.55 42.96 -18.22
CA LEU A 20 10.90 43.56 -19.43
C LEU A 20 11.46 43.44 -20.88
N ARG A 21 10.48 43.17 -21.78
CA ARG A 21 10.39 43.24 -23.27
C ARG A 21 11.15 42.14 -24.02
N GLY A 22 10.64 41.45 -25.05
CA GLY A 22 9.46 41.56 -25.92
C GLY A 22 9.88 40.98 -27.29
N VAL A 23 8.95 40.41 -28.07
CA VAL A 23 8.94 40.20 -29.55
C VAL A 23 8.50 38.78 -29.99
N HIS A 24 7.49 38.82 -30.88
CA HIS A 24 6.94 37.81 -31.79
C HIS A 24 7.89 36.73 -32.37
N ARG A 25 7.39 35.50 -32.51
CA ARG A 25 7.27 34.76 -33.81
C ARG A 25 6.45 33.46 -33.69
N GLN A 26 5.89 33.08 -34.83
CA GLN A 26 4.81 32.11 -35.13
C GLN A 26 5.29 30.63 -35.18
N PRO A 27 4.39 29.65 -35.46
CA PRO A 27 4.33 28.35 -34.80
C PRO A 27 5.10 27.26 -35.54
N CYS A 28 5.46 26.17 -34.84
CA CYS A 28 5.85 24.94 -35.51
C CYS A 28 5.60 23.71 -34.62
N ALA A 29 5.21 22.63 -35.30
CA ALA A 29 5.23 21.24 -34.87
C ALA A 29 4.23 20.82 -33.78
N SER A 30 3.10 20.29 -34.26
CA SER A 30 2.43 19.13 -33.68
C SER A 30 3.45 18.07 -33.28
N SER A 31 3.78 17.98 -31.99
CA SER A 31 4.45 16.82 -31.43
C SER A 31 3.38 15.87 -30.93
N ALA A 32 3.46 14.63 -31.41
CA ALA A 32 2.63 13.53 -30.97
C ALA A 32 2.72 13.45 -29.44
N ALA A 33 1.59 13.69 -28.77
CA ALA A 33 1.41 13.30 -27.39
C ALA A 33 1.50 11.78 -27.34
N ALA A 34 2.71 11.27 -27.11
CA ALA A 34 2.93 9.91 -26.67
C ALA A 34 2.17 9.76 -25.36
N GLN A 35 0.94 9.24 -25.48
CA GLN A 35 0.10 8.81 -24.38
C GLN A 35 0.84 7.67 -23.68
N ARG A 36 1.75 8.05 -22.76
CA ARG A 36 2.32 7.10 -21.80
C ARG A 36 1.17 6.77 -20.86
N GLY A 37 0.63 5.56 -21.04
CA GLY A 37 -0.46 5.01 -20.25
C GLY A 37 -0.20 5.05 -18.73
N PRO A 38 -1.23 4.87 -17.91
CA PRO A 38 -1.20 5.17 -16.48
C PRO A 38 -0.49 4.10 -15.63
N GLN A 39 0.60 3.46 -16.07
CA GLN A 39 1.20 2.32 -15.35
C GLN A 39 2.24 2.69 -14.27
N LYS A 40 2.17 3.88 -13.62
CA LYS A 40 3.19 4.28 -12.62
C LYS A 40 2.68 4.97 -11.35
N ARG A 41 1.37 5.15 -11.18
CA ARG A 41 0.83 5.93 -10.04
C ARG A 41 0.68 5.10 -8.76
N ARG A 42 0.33 3.81 -8.85
CA ARG A 42 0.03 2.96 -7.68
C ARG A 42 1.26 2.70 -6.80
N GLY A 43 2.40 2.32 -7.38
CA GLY A 43 3.65 2.10 -6.63
C GLY A 43 4.25 3.38 -6.03
N LEU A 44 3.92 4.55 -6.59
CA LEU A 44 4.39 5.84 -6.07
C LEU A 44 3.65 6.22 -4.79
N ALA A 45 2.33 6.03 -4.74
CA ALA A 45 1.52 6.30 -3.53
C ALA A 45 1.98 5.45 -2.33
N ASP A 46 2.27 4.17 -2.56
CA ASP A 46 2.79 3.27 -1.52
C ASP A 46 4.18 3.71 -1.04
N GLN A 47 5.06 4.16 -1.95
CA GLN A 47 6.38 4.69 -1.59
C GLN A 47 6.28 5.98 -0.77
N TRP A 48 5.40 6.91 -1.14
CA TRP A 48 5.17 8.13 -0.38
C TRP A 48 4.61 7.84 1.01
N ALA A 49 3.64 6.92 1.11
CA ALA A 49 3.06 6.53 2.40
C ALA A 49 4.12 5.94 3.34
N ARG A 50 4.99 5.07 2.81
CA ARG A 50 6.15 4.52 3.53
C ARG A 50 7.13 5.61 3.97
N ALA A 51 7.49 6.52 3.07
CA ALA A 51 8.42 7.61 3.36
C ALA A 51 7.88 8.56 4.44
N VAL A 52 6.58 8.89 4.39
CA VAL A 52 5.92 9.74 5.40
C VAL A 52 5.90 9.06 6.76
N PHE A 53 5.61 7.75 6.79
CA PHE A 53 5.68 6.96 8.03
C PHE A 53 7.11 6.97 8.59
N GLU A 54 8.10 6.59 7.77
CA GLU A 54 9.50 6.52 8.18
C GLU A 54 10.03 7.86 8.68
N TRP A 55 9.78 8.95 7.96
CA TRP A 55 10.22 10.27 8.35
C TRP A 55 9.59 10.70 9.69
N ALA A 56 8.29 10.47 9.88
CA ALA A 56 7.63 10.81 11.15
C ALA A 56 8.19 10.02 12.33
N TRP A 57 8.58 8.76 12.10
CA TRP A 57 9.18 7.90 13.12
C TRP A 57 10.61 8.33 13.48
N GLN A 58 11.40 8.75 12.48
CA GLN A 58 12.77 9.27 12.68
C GLN A 58 12.78 10.68 13.29
N HIS A 59 11.74 11.48 13.03
CA HIS A 59 11.63 12.88 13.44
C HIS A 59 10.35 13.19 14.22
N PRO A 60 10.09 12.51 15.37
CA PRO A 60 8.82 12.63 16.08
C PRO A 60 8.51 14.05 16.55
N GLN A 61 9.54 14.82 16.91
CA GLN A 61 9.38 16.20 17.40
C GLN A 61 9.13 17.22 16.28
N ALA A 62 9.47 16.90 15.04
CA ALA A 62 9.18 17.74 13.88
C ALA A 62 7.81 17.38 13.25
N SER A 63 7.30 16.18 13.54
CA SER A 63 6.01 15.71 13.04
C SER A 63 4.86 16.37 13.79
N ARG A 64 4.04 17.13 13.05
CA ARG A 64 2.79 17.74 13.57
C ARG A 64 1.80 16.70 14.13
N ARG A 65 1.93 15.43 13.74
CA ARG A 65 1.06 14.32 14.17
C ARG A 65 1.49 13.67 15.48
N LEU A 66 2.69 13.99 15.97
CA LEU A 66 3.31 13.38 17.15
C LEU A 66 3.68 14.41 18.22
N THR A 67 3.01 15.57 18.22
CA THR A 67 3.21 16.64 19.22
C THR A 67 2.93 16.19 20.65
N HIS A 68 2.07 15.18 20.83
CA HIS A 68 1.76 14.58 22.13
C HIS A 68 2.85 13.61 22.62
N VAL A 69 3.78 13.20 21.74
CA VAL A 69 4.85 12.28 22.11
C VAL A 69 6.00 13.09 22.72
N GLY A 70 6.18 12.92 24.04
CA GLY A 70 7.28 13.56 24.76
C GLY A 70 8.65 13.19 24.21
N ARG A 71 9.62 14.11 24.35
CA ARG A 71 11.03 13.91 23.98
C ARG A 71 11.64 12.70 24.68
N ARG A 72 12.77 12.21 24.15
CA ARG A 72 13.54 11.14 24.78
C ARG A 72 13.99 11.59 26.17
N LEU A 73 13.71 10.77 27.18
CA LEU A 73 14.10 11.04 28.57
C LEU A 73 15.62 10.83 28.74
N ARG A 74 16.20 11.44 29.78
CA ARG A 74 17.60 11.17 30.15
C ARG A 74 17.71 9.72 30.62
N GLY A 75 18.62 8.95 30.04
CA GLY A 75 18.80 7.53 30.36
C GLY A 75 17.84 6.56 29.62
N GLU A 76 16.85 7.07 28.87
CA GLU A 76 15.99 6.20 28.05
C GLU A 76 16.78 5.63 26.87
N ALA A 77 16.77 4.30 26.75
CA ALA A 77 17.41 3.62 25.64
C ALA A 77 16.79 4.08 24.31
N THR A 78 17.63 4.30 23.30
CA THR A 78 17.17 4.75 21.97
C THR A 78 16.12 3.81 21.39
N PHE A 79 16.25 2.50 21.58
CA PHE A 79 15.27 1.52 21.13
C PHE A 79 13.92 1.69 21.83
N ALA A 80 13.90 1.79 23.16
CA ALA A 80 12.68 1.98 23.94
C ALA A 80 11.95 3.28 23.54
N PHE A 81 12.71 4.37 23.32
CA PHE A 81 12.15 5.62 22.84
C PHE A 81 11.43 5.47 21.48
N HIS A 82 12.09 4.88 20.48
CA HIS A 82 11.49 4.71 19.16
C HIS A 82 10.34 3.71 19.17
N LEU A 83 10.39 2.71 20.05
CA LEU A 83 9.27 1.79 20.22
C LEU A 83 8.04 2.49 20.80
N ARG A 84 8.22 3.38 21.77
CA ARG A 84 7.15 4.25 22.29
C ARG A 84 6.60 5.18 21.21
N VAL A 85 7.46 5.82 20.42
CA VAL A 85 7.02 6.66 19.29
C VAL A 85 6.17 5.83 18.31
N LEU A 86 6.62 4.63 17.96
CA LEU A 86 5.90 3.72 17.08
C LEU A 86 4.52 3.36 17.65
N ALA A 87 4.43 3.02 18.94
CA ALA A 87 3.16 2.73 19.62
C ALA A 87 2.14 3.87 19.44
N HIS A 88 2.59 5.12 19.60
CA HIS A 88 1.75 6.29 19.38
C HIS A 88 1.38 6.51 17.91
N MET A 89 2.31 6.27 16.98
CA MET A 89 2.04 6.40 15.54
C MET A 89 0.93 5.45 15.09
N LEU A 90 0.94 4.19 15.54
CA LEU A 90 -0.08 3.20 15.17
C LEU A 90 -1.50 3.60 15.59
N ARG A 91 -1.64 4.56 16.53
CA ARG A 91 -2.94 5.06 17.02
C ARG A 91 -3.27 6.49 16.56
N ALA A 92 -2.42 7.10 15.75
CA ALA A 92 -2.61 8.46 15.27
C ALA A 92 -2.97 8.49 13.78
N PRO A 93 -3.86 9.41 13.32
CA PRO A 93 -4.08 9.63 11.90
C PRO A 93 -2.79 10.11 11.20
N PRO A 94 -2.50 9.65 9.97
CA PRO A 94 -3.37 8.85 9.12
C PRO A 94 -3.16 7.33 9.29
N TRP A 95 -2.23 6.92 10.14
CA TRP A 95 -1.74 5.53 10.18
C TRP A 95 -2.70 4.56 10.83
N VAL A 96 -3.51 5.03 11.78
CA VAL A 96 -4.49 4.23 12.53
C VAL A 96 -5.55 3.51 11.70
N ARG A 97 -5.67 3.80 10.39
CA ARG A 97 -6.59 3.10 9.47
C ARG A 97 -5.89 2.40 8.31
N LEU A 98 -4.55 2.35 8.34
CA LEU A 98 -3.78 1.62 7.36
C LEU A 98 -3.74 0.14 7.75
N PRO A 99 -3.80 -0.80 6.79
CA PRO A 99 -3.67 -2.23 7.06
C PRO A 99 -2.20 -2.59 7.36
N LEU A 100 -1.72 -2.18 8.53
CA LEU A 100 -0.34 -2.39 8.98
C LEU A 100 -0.24 -3.66 9.81
N THR A 101 0.85 -4.40 9.62
CA THR A 101 1.25 -5.50 10.50
C THR A 101 2.55 -5.11 11.19
N LEU A 102 2.59 -5.12 12.52
CA LEU A 102 3.84 -4.96 13.25
C LEU A 102 4.51 -6.34 13.38
N ARG A 103 5.74 -6.44 12.91
CA ARG A 103 6.45 -7.72 12.85
C ARG A 103 7.78 -7.68 13.58
N TRP A 104 7.93 -8.54 14.57
CA TRP A 104 9.18 -8.76 15.28
C TRP A 104 10.05 -9.75 14.51
N LEU A 105 11.23 -9.30 14.09
CA LEU A 105 12.18 -10.17 13.37
C LEU A 105 13.03 -11.02 14.33
N ARG A 106 13.18 -10.58 15.58
CA ARG A 106 14.02 -11.22 16.62
C ARG A 106 13.30 -11.20 17.96
N ALA A 107 13.32 -12.32 18.67
CA ALA A 107 12.52 -12.54 19.87
C ALA A 107 13.07 -11.73 21.04
N ASP A 108 14.39 -11.61 21.11
CA ASP A 108 15.12 -10.86 22.14
C ASP A 108 14.74 -9.37 22.20
N PHE A 109 14.18 -8.82 21.12
CA PHE A 109 13.78 -7.42 21.05
C PHE A 109 12.29 -7.19 21.28
N ARG A 110 11.51 -8.26 21.46
CA ARG A 110 10.08 -8.17 21.69
C ARG A 110 9.84 -7.42 23.00
N GLN A 111 9.03 -6.38 22.92
CA GLN A 111 8.55 -5.62 24.07
C GLN A 111 7.09 -5.25 23.82
N ASP A 112 6.32 -5.08 24.90
CA ASP A 112 4.94 -4.65 24.78
C ASP A 112 4.85 -3.19 24.36
N LEU A 113 3.95 -2.91 23.42
CA LEU A 113 3.66 -1.54 23.00
C LEU A 113 2.70 -0.90 23.99
N CYS A 114 3.05 0.29 24.46
CA CYS A 114 2.15 1.13 25.24
C CYS A 114 2.01 2.50 24.53
N PRO A 115 0.82 2.83 23.99
CA PRO A 115 -0.40 2.02 23.97
C PRO A 115 -0.29 0.78 23.03
N PRO A 116 -1.10 -0.27 23.23
CA PRO A 116 -1.10 -1.43 22.32
C PRO A 116 -1.58 -1.02 20.92
N PRO A 117 -1.22 -1.78 19.87
CA PRO A 117 -1.72 -1.51 18.52
C PRO A 117 -3.26 -1.65 18.47
N PRO A 118 -3.93 -0.96 17.53
CA PRO A 118 -5.36 -1.19 17.25
C PRO A 118 -5.66 -2.66 16.93
N PRO A 119 -6.88 -3.16 17.20
CA PRO A 119 -7.23 -4.57 16.99
C PRO A 119 -7.03 -5.08 15.55
N HIS A 120 -7.22 -4.23 14.55
CA HIS A 120 -7.04 -4.58 13.13
C HIS A 120 -5.56 -4.59 12.68
N MET A 121 -4.61 -4.25 13.55
CA MET A 121 -3.17 -4.26 13.26
C MET A 121 -2.49 -5.42 13.99
N PRO A 122 -2.29 -6.58 13.33
CA PRO A 122 -1.75 -7.75 14.00
C PRO A 122 -0.27 -7.57 14.38
N LEU A 123 0.08 -8.19 15.50
CA LEU A 123 1.45 -8.41 15.93
C LEU A 123 1.91 -9.78 15.43
N ALA A 124 2.98 -9.81 14.64
CA ALA A 124 3.51 -11.03 14.04
C ALA A 124 5.00 -11.22 14.38
N PHE A 125 5.49 -12.42 14.08
CA PHE A 125 6.90 -12.78 14.25
C PHE A 125 7.45 -13.42 12.96
N GLY A 126 8.76 -13.25 12.70
CA GLY A 126 9.45 -13.86 11.56
C GLY A 126 9.58 -12.95 10.34
N PRO A 127 10.01 -13.45 9.17
CA PRO A 127 10.15 -12.66 7.95
C PRO A 127 8.78 -12.14 7.45
N PRO A 128 8.75 -11.06 6.66
CA PRO A 128 7.52 -10.60 6.03
C PRO A 128 6.98 -11.66 5.05
N PRO A 129 5.66 -11.75 4.86
CA PRO A 129 5.10 -12.62 3.83
C PRO A 129 5.62 -12.22 2.44
N PRO A 130 5.62 -13.14 1.47
CA PRO A 130 5.87 -12.82 0.07
C PRO A 130 5.02 -11.62 -0.35
N ARG A 131 5.60 -10.73 -1.16
CA ARG A 131 4.85 -9.60 -1.68
C ARG A 131 3.83 -10.14 -2.66
N ALA A 132 2.60 -9.64 -2.59
CA ALA A 132 1.64 -9.87 -3.65
C ALA A 132 2.26 -9.41 -4.99
N PRO A 133 2.14 -10.21 -6.05
CA PRO A 133 2.60 -9.82 -7.37
C PRO A 133 1.88 -8.54 -7.79
N PRO A 134 2.46 -7.76 -8.71
CA PRO A 134 1.67 -6.75 -9.42
C PRO A 134 0.57 -7.47 -10.22
N PRO A 135 -0.65 -6.91 -10.29
CA PRO A 135 -1.68 -7.45 -11.17
C PRO A 135 -1.14 -7.43 -12.59
N ARG A 136 -1.01 -8.61 -13.21
CA ARG A 136 -0.72 -8.71 -14.64
C ARG A 136 -1.99 -8.31 -15.37
N SER A 137 -1.97 -7.14 -16.01
CA SER A 137 -2.96 -6.81 -17.03
C SER A 137 -2.83 -7.89 -18.12
N GLN A 138 -3.85 -8.72 -18.29
CA GLN A 138 -3.90 -9.71 -19.35
C GLN A 138 -3.74 -8.99 -20.70
N ALA A 139 -2.54 -9.03 -21.24
CA ALA A 139 -2.25 -8.76 -22.63
C ALA A 139 -1.56 -10.03 -23.14
N GLY A 140 -2.37 -11.04 -23.41
CA GLY A 140 -1.89 -12.23 -24.12
C GLY A 140 -1.37 -11.84 -25.51
N PRO A 141 -0.33 -12.49 -26.02
CA PRO A 141 0.07 -12.34 -27.41
C PRO A 141 -1.08 -12.82 -28.31
N SER A 142 -1.45 -11.98 -29.26
CA SER A 142 -2.36 -12.34 -30.34
C SER A 142 -1.72 -13.41 -31.21
N ASP A 143 -2.14 -14.66 -31.07
CA ASP A 143 -1.97 -15.67 -32.11
C ASP A 143 -3.33 -16.18 -32.56
N ASP A 144 -3.54 -15.98 -33.85
CA ASP A 144 -4.69 -16.31 -34.68
C ASP A 144 -4.88 -17.83 -34.77
N MET A 145 -5.88 -18.38 -34.08
CA MET A 145 -6.69 -19.53 -34.55
C MET A 145 -7.99 -19.63 -33.73
N GLY A 146 -9.10 -19.68 -34.46
CA GLY A 146 -10.46 -19.57 -33.94
C GLY A 146 -10.78 -20.48 -32.75
N PHE A 147 -11.10 -19.84 -31.63
CA PHE A 147 -11.81 -20.43 -30.51
C PHE A 147 -13.05 -19.56 -30.28
N GLU A 148 -14.23 -20.18 -30.32
CA GLU A 148 -15.51 -19.54 -29.99
C GLU A 148 -15.34 -18.74 -28.69
N PRO A 149 -15.78 -17.47 -28.62
CA PRO A 149 -15.70 -16.71 -27.38
C PRO A 149 -16.58 -17.42 -26.35
N GLN A 150 -15.95 -18.16 -25.44
CA GLN A 150 -16.61 -18.63 -24.23
C GLN A 150 -17.17 -17.38 -23.58
N GLN A 151 -18.50 -17.28 -23.59
CA GLN A 151 -19.25 -16.13 -23.14
C GLN A 151 -18.72 -15.69 -21.79
N ASP A 152 -18.08 -14.53 -21.81
CA ASP A 152 -17.67 -13.76 -20.65
C ASP A 152 -18.91 -13.64 -19.76
N VAL A 153 -19.01 -14.48 -18.73
CA VAL A 153 -20.16 -14.49 -17.83
C VAL A 153 -20.19 -13.09 -17.22
N ASP A 154 -21.19 -12.27 -17.57
CA ASP A 154 -21.33 -10.89 -17.11
C ASP A 154 -21.27 -10.85 -15.57
N VAL A 155 -20.06 -10.67 -15.04
CA VAL A 155 -19.81 -10.69 -13.61
C VAL A 155 -20.25 -9.34 -13.08
N ARG A 156 -21.39 -9.31 -12.39
CA ARG A 156 -21.96 -8.08 -11.84
C ARG A 156 -21.63 -7.88 -10.38
N CYS A 157 -21.46 -6.62 -10.00
CA CYS A 157 -21.37 -6.20 -8.61
C CYS A 157 -22.68 -6.50 -7.88
N THR A 158 -22.60 -7.19 -6.76
CA THR A 158 -23.76 -7.52 -5.92
C THR A 158 -24.43 -6.30 -5.27
N LEU A 159 -23.74 -5.17 -5.18
CA LEU A 159 -24.22 -3.96 -4.51
C LEU A 159 -24.89 -2.96 -5.48
N CYS A 160 -24.27 -2.71 -6.63
CA CYS A 160 -24.78 -1.73 -7.60
C CYS A 160 -25.36 -2.35 -8.89
N ALA A 161 -25.28 -3.69 -9.03
CA ALA A 161 -25.74 -4.47 -10.19
C ALA A 161 -25.09 -4.11 -11.54
N ARG A 162 -24.03 -3.29 -11.55
CA ARG A 162 -23.24 -2.96 -12.75
C ARG A 162 -22.12 -3.98 -12.98
N ALA A 163 -21.66 -4.11 -14.22
CA ALA A 163 -20.56 -5.00 -14.60
C ALA A 163 -19.25 -4.68 -13.84
N LEU A 164 -18.46 -5.71 -13.57
CA LEU A 164 -17.13 -5.61 -12.93
C LEU A 164 -15.98 -5.51 -13.96
N GLN A 165 -16.29 -5.47 -15.25
CA GLN A 165 -15.34 -5.56 -16.37
C GLN A 165 -14.30 -4.43 -16.43
N ASP A 166 -14.59 -3.27 -15.84
CA ASP A 166 -13.71 -2.10 -15.89
C ASP A 166 -12.69 -2.01 -14.72
N GLU A 167 -12.74 -2.92 -13.73
CA GLU A 167 -11.89 -2.85 -12.53
C GLU A 167 -10.72 -3.84 -12.57
N GLU A 168 -9.57 -3.43 -11.99
CA GLU A 168 -8.34 -4.25 -11.89
C GLU A 168 -8.54 -5.58 -11.10
N SER A 169 -9.64 -5.73 -10.35
CA SER A 169 -10.16 -6.97 -9.75
C SER A 169 -11.31 -6.66 -8.77
N PRO A 170 -12.42 -7.42 -8.78
CA PRO A 170 -13.49 -7.24 -7.79
C PRO A 170 -13.10 -7.77 -6.41
N LEU A 171 -13.64 -7.18 -5.35
CA LEU A 171 -13.51 -7.75 -4.00
C LEU A 171 -14.46 -8.93 -3.84
N CYS A 172 -13.92 -10.07 -3.42
CA CYS A 172 -14.65 -11.28 -3.14
C CYS A 172 -14.66 -11.57 -1.64
N CYS A 173 -15.77 -12.10 -1.11
CA CYS A 173 -15.78 -12.56 0.28
C CYS A 173 -14.95 -13.85 0.41
N PRO A 174 -14.00 -13.94 1.35
CA PRO A 174 -13.16 -15.13 1.53
C PRO A 174 -13.85 -16.28 2.28
N HIS A 175 -15.06 -16.07 2.80
CA HIS A 175 -15.78 -17.12 3.52
C HIS A 175 -16.30 -18.19 2.55
N PRO A 176 -16.05 -19.48 2.81
CA PRO A 176 -16.51 -20.57 1.96
C PRO A 176 -18.02 -20.51 1.69
N GLY A 177 -18.41 -20.69 0.42
CA GLY A 177 -19.80 -20.68 -0.01
C GLY A 177 -20.44 -19.29 -0.14
N CYS A 178 -19.71 -18.20 0.15
CA CYS A 178 -20.21 -16.85 -0.09
C CYS A 178 -19.96 -16.42 -1.55
N SER A 179 -21.01 -15.97 -2.24
CA SER A 179 -20.92 -15.50 -3.62
C SER A 179 -20.78 -13.98 -3.75
N LEU A 180 -20.48 -13.27 -2.65
CA LEU A 180 -20.32 -11.81 -2.67
C LEU A 180 -19.13 -11.46 -3.56
N ARG A 181 -19.41 -10.64 -4.57
CA ARG A 181 -18.46 -9.94 -5.43
C ARG A 181 -18.90 -8.50 -5.58
N ALA A 182 -18.00 -7.54 -5.39
CA ALA A 182 -18.35 -6.13 -5.42
C ALA A 182 -17.20 -5.28 -5.96
N HIS A 183 -17.53 -4.11 -6.51
CA HIS A 183 -16.55 -3.05 -6.75
C HIS A 183 -15.90 -2.67 -5.42
N VAL A 184 -14.61 -2.31 -5.45
CA VAL A 184 -13.87 -1.85 -4.27
C VAL A 184 -14.60 -0.67 -3.62
N ILE A 185 -15.04 0.30 -4.42
CA ILE A 185 -15.71 1.51 -3.92
C ILE A 185 -17.06 1.17 -3.29
N CYS A 186 -17.89 0.35 -3.95
CA CYS A 186 -19.20 -0.01 -3.41
C CYS A 186 -19.10 -0.72 -2.06
N LEU A 187 -18.17 -1.67 -1.91
CA LEU A 187 -17.99 -2.36 -0.63
C LEU A 187 -17.38 -1.43 0.44
N ALA A 188 -16.50 -0.50 0.04
CA ALA A 188 -15.97 0.50 0.96
C ALA A 188 -17.08 1.42 1.50
N GLU A 189 -17.94 1.93 0.63
CA GLU A 189 -19.08 2.77 1.01
C GLU A 189 -20.03 2.05 1.96
N GLU A 190 -20.33 0.77 1.67
CA GLU A 190 -21.15 -0.07 2.55
C GLU A 190 -20.54 -0.19 3.96
N PHE A 191 -19.23 -0.41 4.08
CA PHE A 191 -18.56 -0.53 5.38
C PHE A 191 -18.40 0.82 6.10
N LEU A 192 -18.52 1.93 5.38
CA LEU A 192 -18.31 3.29 5.91
C LEU A 192 -19.62 4.00 6.27
N GLN A 193 -20.78 3.37 6.13
CA GLN A 193 -22.09 3.98 6.40
C GLN A 193 -22.16 4.65 7.79
N GLU A 194 -21.61 3.98 8.82
CA GLU A 194 -21.60 4.47 10.20
C GLU A 194 -20.39 5.36 10.54
N GLU A 195 -19.45 5.54 9.62
CA GLU A 195 -18.23 6.34 9.81
C GLU A 195 -18.08 7.44 8.73
N PRO A 196 -19.04 8.37 8.62
CA PRO A 196 -19.01 9.41 7.59
C PRO A 196 -17.74 10.27 7.72
N GLY A 197 -17.07 10.51 6.58
CA GLY A 197 -15.83 11.29 6.50
C GLY A 197 -14.54 10.47 6.63
N GLN A 198 -14.64 9.17 6.93
CA GLN A 198 -13.52 8.25 6.75
C GLN A 198 -13.40 7.84 5.28
N LEU A 199 -12.17 7.64 4.82
CA LEU A 199 -11.88 7.24 3.42
C LEU A 199 -11.55 5.76 3.27
N LEU A 200 -11.16 5.10 4.37
CA LEU A 200 -10.72 3.72 4.38
C LEU A 200 -11.50 2.96 5.44
N PRO A 201 -12.27 1.92 5.08
CA PRO A 201 -12.87 1.04 6.07
C PRO A 201 -11.78 0.31 6.89
N LEU A 202 -12.08 -0.02 8.13
CA LEU A 202 -11.26 -0.94 8.94
C LEU A 202 -11.76 -2.37 8.80
N GLU A 203 -13.07 -2.53 8.99
CA GLU A 203 -13.79 -3.80 8.99
C GLU A 203 -15.26 -3.55 8.63
N GLY A 204 -15.99 -4.62 8.34
CA GLY A 204 -17.43 -4.56 8.10
C GLY A 204 -18.04 -5.95 7.96
N ALA A 205 -19.37 -6.03 8.04
CA ALA A 205 -20.08 -7.29 7.86
C ALA A 205 -20.33 -7.55 6.36
N CYS A 206 -20.01 -8.75 5.88
CA CYS A 206 -20.30 -9.16 4.51
C CYS A 206 -21.80 -9.02 4.19
N PRO A 207 -22.21 -8.27 3.15
CA PRO A 207 -23.63 -8.16 2.80
C PRO A 207 -24.28 -9.49 2.42
N GLY A 208 -23.50 -10.45 1.91
CA GLY A 208 -23.96 -11.80 1.55
C GLY A 208 -24.06 -12.76 2.73
N CYS A 209 -22.93 -13.12 3.36
CA CYS A 209 -22.88 -14.14 4.42
C CYS A 209 -22.95 -13.58 5.85
N LYS A 210 -22.96 -12.26 6.02
CA LYS A 210 -23.00 -11.54 7.32
C LYS A 210 -21.81 -11.76 8.25
N ASN A 211 -20.83 -12.58 7.88
CA ASN A 211 -19.59 -12.72 8.62
C ASN A 211 -18.77 -11.42 8.61
N SER A 212 -17.99 -11.20 9.68
CA SER A 212 -17.08 -10.06 9.78
C SER A 212 -15.91 -10.18 8.80
N LEU A 213 -15.53 -9.07 8.19
CA LEU A 213 -14.45 -8.96 7.23
C LEU A 213 -13.50 -7.82 7.63
N LEU A 214 -12.19 -8.08 7.60
CA LEU A 214 -11.17 -7.04 7.73
C LEU A 214 -10.85 -6.47 6.35
N TRP A 215 -10.87 -5.14 6.24
CA TRP A 215 -10.62 -4.46 4.97
C TRP A 215 -9.23 -4.76 4.42
N GLY A 216 -8.22 -4.76 5.30
CA GLY A 216 -6.83 -5.07 4.93
C GLY A 216 -6.69 -6.46 4.28
N ASP A 217 -7.38 -7.46 4.82
CA ASP A 217 -7.32 -8.83 4.33
C ASP A 217 -8.02 -8.95 2.97
N LEU A 218 -9.17 -8.28 2.77
CA LEU A 218 -9.85 -8.24 1.47
C LEU A 218 -8.96 -7.64 0.38
N ILE A 219 -8.29 -6.51 0.67
CA ILE A 219 -7.38 -5.88 -0.29
C ILE A 219 -6.16 -6.76 -0.56
N TRP A 220 -5.65 -7.46 0.46
CA TRP A 220 -4.53 -8.38 0.28
C TRP A 220 -4.90 -9.59 -0.57
N LEU A 221 -6.01 -10.26 -0.25
CA LEU A 221 -6.49 -11.44 -0.97
C LEU A 221 -6.86 -11.12 -2.42
N CYS A 222 -7.47 -9.95 -2.66
CA CYS A 222 -7.77 -9.48 -4.02
C CYS A 222 -6.52 -9.38 -4.91
N ARG A 223 -5.35 -9.08 -4.33
CA ARG A 223 -4.08 -9.01 -5.07
C ARG A 223 -3.39 -10.36 -5.25
N MET A 224 -3.71 -11.36 -4.43
CA MET A 224 -3.09 -12.69 -4.48
C MET A 224 -3.92 -13.68 -5.33
N GLY A 225 -5.24 -13.50 -5.41
CA GLY A 225 -6.15 -14.38 -6.15
C GLY A 225 -5.99 -14.36 -7.68
N THR A 226 -4.90 -13.80 -8.20
CA THR A 226 -4.51 -13.83 -9.62
C THR A 226 -3.35 -14.79 -9.90
N GLU A 227 -2.92 -15.59 -8.92
CA GLU A 227 -1.76 -16.51 -9.03
C GLU A 227 -2.12 -18.01 -9.03
N GLU A 228 -3.40 -18.37 -9.06
CA GLU A 228 -3.81 -19.77 -9.22
C GLU A 228 -3.99 -20.09 -10.71
N ASP A 229 -2.90 -20.03 -11.48
CA ASP A 229 -2.72 -20.68 -12.79
C ASP A 229 -1.32 -20.32 -13.32
N GLU A 230 -0.27 -20.98 -12.81
CA GLU A 230 1.04 -21.19 -13.47
C GLU A 230 1.98 -21.92 -12.47
N GLU A 231 1.74 -23.22 -12.27
CA GLU A 231 2.83 -24.14 -11.93
C GLU A 231 3.69 -24.29 -13.20
N ASP A 232 4.82 -23.58 -13.32
CA ASP A 232 6.02 -24.18 -13.92
C ASP A 232 7.33 -23.41 -13.63
N SER A 233 8.39 -24.20 -13.46
CA SER A 233 9.82 -23.88 -13.46
C SER A 233 10.45 -23.25 -12.21
N GLU A 234 10.81 -24.15 -11.30
CA GLU A 234 12.08 -24.12 -10.58
C GLU A 234 13.23 -23.73 -11.53
N LEU A 235 13.80 -22.54 -11.34
CA LEU A 235 15.17 -22.25 -11.77
C LEU A 235 15.96 -21.90 -10.52
N GLU A 236 16.71 -22.90 -10.06
CA GLU A 236 17.83 -22.74 -9.15
C GLU A 236 18.87 -21.75 -9.73
N GLU A 237 19.79 -21.33 -8.86
CA GLU A 237 21.02 -20.56 -9.12
C GLU A 237 20.82 -19.02 -9.05
N GLU A 238 21.36 -18.26 -8.09
CA GLU A 238 22.52 -18.44 -7.22
C GLU A 238 22.31 -17.66 -5.91
N HIS A 239 22.57 -18.32 -4.78
CA HIS A 239 22.41 -17.78 -3.44
C HIS A 239 23.60 -16.86 -3.12
N TRP A 240 23.36 -15.55 -3.09
CA TRP A 240 24.34 -14.47 -2.82
C TRP A 240 25.27 -14.64 -1.59
N THR A 241 25.11 -15.68 -0.77
CA THR A 241 25.91 -15.89 0.44
C THR A 241 27.26 -16.58 0.17
N ASP A 242 27.51 -17.12 -1.02
CA ASP A 242 28.81 -17.69 -1.37
C ASP A 242 29.89 -16.64 -1.72
N MET A 243 29.50 -15.37 -1.93
CA MET A 243 30.43 -14.29 -2.26
C MET A 243 31.08 -13.58 -1.05
N LEU A 244 30.92 -14.10 0.17
CA LEU A 244 31.54 -13.54 1.39
C LEU A 244 32.65 -14.43 2.00
N LYS A 245 33.19 -15.37 1.23
CA LYS A 245 34.39 -16.12 1.60
C LYS A 245 35.47 -16.01 0.52
N THR A 246 36.16 -14.88 0.50
CA THR A 246 37.60 -14.77 0.22
C THR A 246 38.10 -13.42 0.69
#